data_AF-A0AAV0D2R7-F1
#
_entry.id   AF-A0AAV0D2R7-F1
#
_cell.length_a   1.000
_cell.length_b   1.000
_cell.length_c   1.000
_cell.angle_alpha   90.00
_cell.angle_beta   90.00
_cell.angle_gamma   90.00
#
_symmetry.space_group_name_H-M   'P 1'
#
loop_
_entity.id
_entity.type
_entity.pdbx_description
1 polymer ?
#
loop_
_entity_poly.entity_id
_entity_poly.type
_entity_poly.pdbx_seq_one_letter_code
_entity_poly.pdbx_strand_id
1 'polypeptide(L)'
;MSTKPCNFPIDVVEIDSSDDEGGGDTHAAGKRGNQDVVSTATNPHGKPHGIHDARLGAPPAPNNRPPDSRSFWKAGNIEIAPAKSVAIEGDLEHARVHPKFLHSNATSHKWAFGAIAELLDNAVDEINNGATFVKVDRICNVKDNSPALLFLDDGGGMDPGRLRKCMSLGYSSKTSNTTIGQYGNGFKTSTMRLGADAIVFTRSSHAGRATQSVGLLSYTFLCKTGQNDVIVPMIDFDISGHWAEPIINTSQVDWSTNLKTILEWSPFVSKDDLMQQFEDIGSHGTKVIIYNLWLNDEGIYELNFDDDDEDIRLRDEANQGNVSKQHRKQAELQSHISYRFRYSLRAYTSILYLKKFKNFSILLRGKAVEQYSIGGDLQHSKVISYKPQLDVTSKEVTVETTIGFIKEAPNLPVSGFNVYHKNRLIRPFWKVTADGHSRGSGVVGVLEANFIEPAHDKQDFERSSIFYRLEMRLKNMIMEYWKSCCHLVGHKPPGVPSVPREATAQPQVRVVNSQMQLPTTEHQPVNSLVDDRSADMISEENIQLFMRCEAYIQKENELKQTIEELERELDDTRKKCADISSRLEMQKNLKAMSGMRNV
;
A
#
# COMPACT_ATOMS: atom_id res chain seq x y z
N MET A 1 -22.21 -66.40 -0.69
CA MET A 1 -23.40 -65.53 -0.59
C MET A 1 -23.01 -64.15 -1.10
N SER A 2 -23.61 -63.72 -2.20
CA SER A 2 -23.36 -62.42 -2.85
C SER A 2 -23.79 -61.25 -1.97
N THR A 3 -23.00 -60.18 -1.94
CA THR A 3 -23.45 -58.85 -1.56
C THR A 3 -23.08 -57.85 -2.66
N LYS A 4 -24.12 -57.19 -3.17
CA LYS A 4 -24.09 -56.16 -4.22
C LYS A 4 -23.54 -54.84 -3.68
N PRO A 5 -22.91 -53.99 -4.52
CA PRO A 5 -22.65 -52.59 -4.19
C PRO A 5 -23.88 -51.71 -4.54
N CYS A 6 -24.23 -50.79 -3.63
CA CYS A 6 -25.23 -49.74 -3.87
C CYS A 6 -24.57 -48.51 -4.48
N ASN A 7 -24.99 -48.14 -5.69
CA ASN A 7 -24.77 -46.83 -6.30
C ASN A 7 -25.83 -45.85 -5.79
N PHE A 8 -25.43 -44.63 -5.42
CA PHE A 8 -26.31 -43.47 -5.35
C PHE A 8 -25.89 -42.45 -6.43
N PRO A 9 -26.84 -41.85 -7.17
CA PRO A 9 -26.54 -40.81 -8.16
C PRO A 9 -26.40 -39.44 -7.48
N ILE A 10 -25.42 -38.65 -7.94
CA ILE A 10 -25.28 -37.24 -7.57
C ILE A 10 -25.96 -36.42 -8.67
N ASP A 11 -27.08 -35.78 -8.33
CA ASP A 11 -27.75 -34.79 -9.17
C ASP A 11 -26.93 -33.49 -9.20
N VAL A 12 -26.61 -33.02 -10.40
CA VAL A 12 -26.00 -31.72 -10.66
C VAL A 12 -27.15 -30.72 -10.86
N VAL A 13 -27.27 -29.75 -9.97
CA VAL A 13 -28.20 -28.62 -10.10
C VAL A 13 -27.48 -27.46 -10.78
N GLU A 14 -27.89 -27.12 -12.00
CA GLU A 14 -27.57 -25.85 -12.65
C GLU A 14 -28.33 -24.73 -11.93
N ILE A 15 -27.60 -23.72 -11.45
CA ILE A 15 -28.18 -22.51 -10.87
C ILE A 15 -27.84 -21.36 -11.81
N ASP A 16 -28.81 -21.00 -12.64
CA ASP A 16 -28.89 -19.72 -13.33
C ASP A 16 -29.20 -18.62 -12.29
N SER A 17 -28.40 -17.56 -12.28
CA SER A 17 -28.62 -16.40 -11.41
C SER A 17 -29.03 -15.21 -12.26
N SER A 18 -30.35 -15.03 -12.37
CA SER A 18 -30.94 -13.68 -12.35
C SER A 18 -30.90 -13.17 -10.91
N ASP A 19 -30.74 -11.86 -10.73
CA ASP A 19 -31.70 -11.03 -9.99
C ASP A 19 -31.17 -9.60 -9.86
N ASP A 20 -31.82 -8.72 -10.62
CA ASP A 20 -32.04 -7.32 -10.30
C ASP A 20 -32.91 -7.22 -9.05
N GLU A 21 -32.50 -6.45 -8.04
CA GLU A 21 -33.41 -5.84 -7.06
C GLU A 21 -32.86 -4.46 -6.68
N GLY A 22 -33.44 -3.44 -7.34
CA GLY A 22 -33.32 -2.03 -7.00
C GLY A 22 -34.44 -1.62 -6.04
N GLY A 23 -34.08 -0.81 -5.05
CA GLY A 23 -34.89 -0.52 -3.86
C GLY A 23 -36.22 0.21 -4.11
N GLY A 24 -37.16 -0.07 -3.22
CA GLY A 24 -38.37 0.70 -3.05
C GLY A 24 -38.13 1.97 -2.24
N ASP A 25 -38.78 3.05 -2.68
CA ASP A 25 -39.12 4.18 -1.82
C ASP A 25 -40.49 4.76 -2.23
N THR A 26 -41.16 5.28 -1.22
CA THR A 26 -42.62 5.45 -1.09
C THR A 26 -43.23 6.73 -1.68
N HIS A 27 -44.50 6.60 -2.11
CA HIS A 27 -45.63 7.57 -2.07
C HIS A 27 -45.43 9.07 -2.38
N ALA A 28 -46.16 9.58 -3.40
CA ALA A 28 -47.25 10.57 -3.23
C ALA A 28 -47.87 11.00 -4.58
N ALA A 29 -49.14 11.41 -4.51
CA ALA A 29 -50.08 11.62 -5.61
C ALA A 29 -49.80 12.81 -6.56
N GLY A 30 -50.27 12.68 -7.81
CA GLY A 30 -50.40 13.80 -8.75
C GLY A 30 -51.14 13.44 -10.05
N LYS A 31 -52.40 13.84 -10.16
CA LYS A 31 -53.30 13.71 -11.32
C LYS A 31 -52.85 14.51 -12.56
N ARG A 32 -53.19 13.99 -13.76
CA ARG A 32 -53.67 14.61 -15.04
C ARG A 32 -53.02 13.84 -16.21
N GLY A 33 -53.74 13.06 -17.03
CA GLY A 33 -54.68 13.46 -18.11
C GLY A 33 -53.89 13.93 -19.34
N ASN A 34 -53.99 13.42 -20.57
CA ASN A 34 -55.02 12.63 -21.27
C ASN A 34 -54.46 12.15 -22.65
N GLN A 35 -54.98 11.04 -23.19
CA GLN A 35 -55.14 10.70 -24.64
C GLN A 35 -53.87 10.48 -25.52
N ASP A 36 -53.74 9.49 -26.42
CA ASP A 36 -54.71 8.88 -27.33
C ASP A 36 -54.44 7.42 -27.74
N VAL A 37 -55.48 6.87 -28.38
CA VAL A 37 -55.86 5.50 -28.76
C VAL A 37 -54.97 4.81 -29.82
N VAL A 38 -54.63 3.55 -29.50
CA VAL A 38 -54.53 2.32 -30.32
C VAL A 38 -54.81 2.43 -31.83
N SER A 39 -53.95 1.80 -32.65
CA SER A 39 -54.41 0.95 -33.77
C SER A 39 -53.39 -0.14 -34.12
N THR A 40 -53.92 -1.36 -34.04
CA THR A 40 -53.33 -2.68 -34.28
C THR A 40 -53.44 -3.14 -35.73
N ALA A 41 -52.61 -4.13 -36.06
CA ALA A 41 -52.89 -5.25 -36.96
C ALA A 41 -52.63 -4.99 -38.47
N THR A 42 -52.19 -5.92 -39.33
CA THR A 42 -51.78 -7.34 -39.24
C THR A 42 -51.34 -7.78 -40.65
N ASN A 43 -50.22 -8.50 -40.75
CA ASN A 43 -50.05 -9.77 -41.49
C ASN A 43 -50.04 -9.79 -43.07
N PRO A 44 -49.66 -10.91 -43.74
CA PRO A 44 -48.35 -11.04 -44.40
C PRO A 44 -48.35 -11.70 -45.81
N HIS A 45 -47.13 -11.92 -46.33
CA HIS A 45 -46.67 -12.94 -47.31
C HIS A 45 -47.04 -12.88 -48.82
N GLY A 46 -45.99 -13.06 -49.64
CA GLY A 46 -46.06 -13.57 -51.03
C GLY A 46 -44.81 -13.27 -51.88
N LYS A 47 -43.93 -14.27 -52.07
CA LYS A 47 -42.79 -14.31 -53.04
C LYS A 47 -43.33 -14.61 -54.47
N PRO A 48 -42.64 -14.31 -55.62
CA PRO A 48 -41.50 -15.14 -56.09
C PRO A 48 -40.41 -14.50 -57.02
N HIS A 49 -39.25 -15.20 -57.02
CA HIS A 49 -38.14 -15.42 -57.97
C HIS A 49 -37.74 -14.49 -59.15
N GLY A 50 -36.41 -14.35 -59.30
CA GLY A 50 -35.67 -14.08 -60.56
C GLY A 50 -34.14 -14.22 -60.36
N ILE A 51 -33.47 -14.96 -61.25
CA ILE A 51 -32.06 -15.44 -61.22
C ILE A 51 -31.12 -14.44 -61.94
N HIS A 52 -29.85 -14.28 -61.53
CA HIS A 52 -28.67 -14.20 -62.44
C HIS A 52 -27.30 -14.09 -61.72
N ASP A 53 -26.40 -14.98 -62.15
CA ASP A 53 -24.94 -14.93 -62.33
C ASP A 53 -23.90 -14.72 -61.22
N ALA A 54 -22.92 -15.62 -61.28
CA ALA A 54 -21.65 -15.63 -60.56
C ALA A 54 -20.61 -14.70 -61.19
N ARG A 55 -19.93 -13.90 -60.37
CA ARG A 55 -18.57 -13.40 -60.65
C ARG A 55 -17.75 -13.35 -59.36
N LEU A 56 -16.56 -13.96 -59.45
CA LEU A 56 -15.48 -13.98 -58.46
C LEU A 56 -15.03 -12.54 -58.13
N GLY A 57 -15.11 -12.16 -56.86
CA GLY A 57 -14.51 -10.95 -56.30
C GLY A 57 -13.61 -11.32 -55.12
N ALA A 58 -12.36 -10.85 -55.15
CA ALA A 58 -11.32 -11.16 -54.18
C ALA A 58 -11.70 -10.78 -52.73
N PRO A 59 -11.20 -11.50 -51.71
CA PRO A 59 -11.40 -11.09 -50.32
C PRO A 59 -10.63 -9.79 -50.04
N PRO A 60 -11.20 -8.86 -49.24
CA PRO A 60 -10.49 -7.65 -48.83
C PRO A 60 -9.27 -8.02 -47.98
N ALA A 61 -8.15 -7.37 -48.25
CA ALA A 61 -6.93 -7.53 -47.47
C ALA A 61 -7.19 -7.21 -45.99
N PRO A 62 -6.66 -8.00 -45.03
CA PRO A 62 -6.79 -7.69 -43.63
C PRO A 62 -5.98 -6.42 -43.34
N ASN A 63 -6.66 -5.41 -42.79
CA ASN A 63 -6.02 -4.24 -42.20
C ASN A 63 -5.11 -4.69 -41.05
N ASN A 64 -3.83 -4.87 -41.35
CA ASN A 64 -2.77 -5.05 -40.37
C ASN A 64 -2.54 -3.74 -39.63
N ARG A 65 -3.22 -3.55 -38.50
CA ARG A 65 -2.77 -2.79 -37.33
C ARG A 65 -3.73 -3.09 -36.17
N PRO A 66 -3.34 -3.88 -35.16
CA PRO A 66 -4.08 -3.88 -33.92
C PRO A 66 -3.84 -2.52 -33.24
N PRO A 67 -4.85 -1.87 -32.65
CA PRO A 67 -4.58 -0.76 -31.76
C PRO A 67 -3.86 -1.33 -30.53
N ASP A 68 -2.55 -1.11 -30.42
CA ASP A 68 -1.76 -1.34 -29.20
C ASP A 68 -2.30 -0.35 -28.13
N SER A 69 -3.47 -0.64 -27.57
CA SER A 69 -4.08 0.16 -26.53
C SER A 69 -3.27 -0.02 -25.25
N ARG A 70 -2.34 0.90 -24.98
CA ARG A 70 -1.63 1.03 -23.69
C ARG A 70 -2.54 1.60 -22.57
N SER A 71 -3.86 1.42 -22.68
CA SER A 71 -4.82 1.78 -21.64
C SER A 71 -5.06 0.58 -20.73
N PHE A 72 -4.78 0.77 -19.43
CA PHE A 72 -4.96 -0.28 -18.42
C PHE A 72 -6.37 -0.84 -18.49
N TRP A 73 -7.40 0.01 -18.40
CA TRP A 73 -8.80 -0.41 -18.36
C TRP A 73 -9.32 -1.10 -19.63
N LYS A 74 -8.56 -1.06 -20.73
CA LYS A 74 -8.90 -1.70 -22.00
C LYS A 74 -8.04 -2.93 -22.30
N ALA A 75 -6.96 -3.16 -21.55
CA ALA A 75 -5.99 -4.21 -21.83
C ALA A 75 -6.56 -5.64 -21.70
N GLY A 76 -7.61 -5.85 -20.89
CA GLY A 76 -8.29 -7.14 -20.76
C GLY A 76 -8.97 -7.67 -22.03
N ASN A 77 -9.22 -6.77 -23.00
CA ASN A 77 -9.96 -7.09 -24.23
C ASN A 77 -9.07 -7.54 -25.40
N ILE A 78 -7.76 -7.71 -25.20
CA ILE A 78 -6.86 -8.19 -26.25
C ILE A 78 -7.24 -9.63 -26.64
N GLU A 79 -7.63 -9.82 -27.90
CA GLU A 79 -7.82 -11.16 -28.48
C GLU A 79 -6.45 -11.82 -28.64
N ILE A 80 -6.23 -12.89 -27.87
CA ILE A 80 -5.02 -13.70 -27.98
C ILE A 80 -5.31 -14.76 -29.04
N ALA A 81 -4.50 -14.80 -30.10
CA ALA A 81 -4.64 -15.81 -31.15
C ALA A 81 -4.48 -17.22 -30.54
N PRO A 82 -5.29 -18.21 -30.93
CA PRO A 82 -5.24 -19.53 -30.32
C PRO A 82 -3.93 -20.24 -30.67
N ALA A 83 -3.09 -20.52 -29.65
CA ALA A 83 -1.90 -21.33 -29.78
C ALA A 83 -2.16 -22.81 -29.41
N LYS A 84 -1.52 -23.73 -30.13
CA LYS A 84 -1.65 -25.20 -29.96
C LYS A 84 -1.08 -25.64 -28.61
N SER A 85 -1.92 -26.24 -27.76
CA SER A 85 -1.48 -26.89 -26.53
C SER A 85 -0.83 -28.24 -26.81
N VAL A 86 0.36 -28.50 -26.28
CA VAL A 86 0.94 -29.85 -26.20
C VAL A 86 0.64 -30.36 -24.79
N ALA A 87 -0.26 -31.33 -24.67
CA ALA A 87 -0.50 -32.01 -23.41
C ALA A 87 0.69 -32.94 -23.11
N ILE A 88 1.30 -32.78 -21.93
CA ILE A 88 2.27 -33.74 -21.41
C ILE A 88 1.47 -34.83 -20.72
N GLU A 89 1.53 -36.04 -21.26
CA GLU A 89 0.78 -37.20 -20.77
C GLU A 89 1.43 -37.73 -19.47
N GLY A 90 0.71 -37.65 -18.34
CA GLY A 90 1.11 -38.30 -17.08
C GLY A 90 1.00 -37.48 -15.78
N ASP A 91 0.78 -36.15 -15.85
CA ASP A 91 0.54 -35.32 -14.67
C ASP A 91 -0.96 -35.01 -14.50
N LEU A 92 -1.45 -34.99 -13.26
CA LEU A 92 -2.78 -34.43 -12.96
C LEU A 92 -2.88 -33.00 -13.50
N GLU A 93 -4.02 -32.65 -14.08
CA GLU A 93 -4.26 -31.30 -14.59
C GLU A 93 -4.20 -30.30 -13.43
N HIS A 94 -3.16 -29.46 -13.40
CA HIS A 94 -3.01 -28.41 -12.40
C HIS A 94 -3.80 -27.17 -12.84
N ALA A 95 -4.31 -26.38 -11.87
CA ALA A 95 -4.93 -25.10 -12.18
C ALA A 95 -3.92 -24.19 -12.92
N ARG A 96 -4.29 -23.75 -14.13
CA ARG A 96 -3.46 -22.90 -14.99
C ARG A 96 -3.87 -21.46 -14.88
N VAL A 97 -2.90 -20.57 -15.01
CA VAL A 97 -3.10 -19.12 -14.95
C VAL A 97 -2.87 -18.54 -16.33
N HIS A 98 -3.96 -18.14 -16.97
CA HIS A 98 -3.91 -17.48 -18.26
C HIS A 98 -3.34 -16.05 -18.11
N PRO A 99 -2.54 -15.53 -19.07
CA PRO A 99 -1.95 -14.18 -18.96
C PRO A 99 -2.94 -13.05 -18.68
N LYS A 100 -4.18 -13.14 -19.19
CA LYS A 100 -5.26 -12.17 -18.87
C LYS A 100 -5.52 -12.02 -17.37
N PHE A 101 -5.29 -13.07 -16.57
CA PHE A 101 -5.46 -13.01 -15.12
C PHE A 101 -4.50 -12.01 -14.47
N LEU A 102 -3.29 -11.80 -14.99
CA LEU A 102 -2.36 -10.79 -14.45
C LEU A 102 -2.99 -9.40 -14.46
N HIS A 103 -3.66 -9.06 -15.57
CA HIS A 103 -4.38 -7.81 -15.73
C HIS A 103 -5.65 -7.78 -14.85
N SER A 104 -6.49 -8.81 -14.89
CA SER A 104 -7.71 -8.89 -14.07
C SER A 104 -7.40 -8.75 -12.58
N ASN A 105 -6.35 -9.41 -12.09
CA ASN A 105 -5.94 -9.33 -10.69
C ASN A 105 -5.47 -7.90 -10.32
N ALA A 106 -4.75 -7.24 -11.23
CA ALA A 106 -4.27 -5.87 -11.06
C ALA A 106 -5.40 -4.83 -10.89
N THR A 107 -6.62 -5.12 -11.38
CA THR A 107 -7.78 -4.21 -11.24
C THR A 107 -8.23 -3.98 -9.79
N SER A 108 -7.73 -4.79 -8.84
CA SER A 108 -7.94 -4.56 -7.42
C SER A 108 -7.38 -3.21 -6.94
N HIS A 109 -6.28 -2.72 -7.53
CA HIS A 109 -5.77 -1.38 -7.24
C HIS A 109 -6.43 -0.33 -8.14
N LYS A 110 -7.40 0.41 -7.59
CA LYS A 110 -7.99 1.57 -8.30
C LYS A 110 -7.04 2.77 -8.31
N TRP A 111 -6.28 2.95 -7.24
CA TRP A 111 -5.38 4.08 -7.04
C TRP A 111 -3.91 3.66 -7.20
N ALA A 112 -3.17 4.29 -8.12
CA ALA A 112 -1.80 3.90 -8.44
C ALA A 112 -0.84 3.97 -7.24
N PHE A 113 -1.00 4.96 -6.35
CA PHE A 113 -0.16 5.04 -5.14
C PHE A 113 -0.37 3.86 -4.20
N GLY A 114 -1.55 3.23 -4.20
CA GLY A 114 -1.78 1.99 -3.45
C GLY A 114 -0.88 0.85 -3.94
N ALA A 115 -0.71 0.72 -5.26
CA ALA A 115 0.22 -0.24 -5.87
C ALA A 115 1.70 0.12 -5.60
N ILE A 116 2.06 1.41 -5.63
CA ILE A 116 3.41 1.84 -5.24
C ILE A 116 3.70 1.48 -3.77
N ALA A 117 2.71 1.66 -2.89
CA ALA A 117 2.88 1.38 -1.48
C ALA A 117 3.06 -0.11 -1.18
N GLU A 118 2.44 -1.02 -1.93
CA GLU A 118 2.74 -2.47 -1.85
C GLU A 118 4.21 -2.80 -2.15
N LEU A 119 4.84 -2.07 -3.07
CA LEU A 119 6.27 -2.24 -3.38
C LEU A 119 7.15 -1.66 -2.27
N LEU A 120 6.77 -0.50 -1.72
CA LEU A 120 7.42 0.06 -0.53
C LEU A 120 7.31 -0.88 0.69
N ASP A 121 6.14 -1.51 0.88
CA ASP A 121 5.91 -2.45 1.97
C ASP A 121 6.87 -3.64 1.90
N ASN A 122 7.20 -4.13 0.70
CA ASN A 122 8.18 -5.20 0.54
C ASN A 122 9.59 -4.77 0.93
N ALA A 123 10.02 -3.55 0.62
CA ALA A 123 11.32 -3.02 1.03
C ALA A 123 11.37 -2.71 2.53
N VAL A 124 10.27 -2.23 3.12
CA VAL A 124 10.17 -1.98 4.57
C VAL A 124 10.20 -3.29 5.36
N ASP A 125 9.59 -4.36 4.85
CA ASP A 125 9.69 -5.69 5.46
C ASP A 125 11.14 -6.21 5.50
N GLU A 126 12.04 -5.71 4.63
CA GLU A 126 13.47 -6.06 4.58
C GLU A 126 14.34 -5.29 5.57
N ILE A 127 13.79 -4.36 6.37
CA ILE A 127 14.53 -3.67 7.46
C ILE A 127 15.14 -4.69 8.43
N ASN A 128 14.43 -5.79 8.72
CA ASN A 128 14.93 -6.86 9.59
C ASN A 128 16.07 -7.67 8.95
N ASN A 129 16.24 -7.55 7.63
CA ASN A 129 17.32 -8.17 6.86
C ASN A 129 18.43 -7.16 6.50
N GLY A 130 18.43 -5.99 7.13
CA GLY A 130 19.50 -4.99 6.98
C GLY A 130 19.22 -3.87 5.97
N ALA A 131 18.02 -3.78 5.39
CA ALA A 131 17.68 -2.67 4.50
C ALA A 131 17.80 -1.33 5.24
N THR A 132 18.46 -0.35 4.61
CA THR A 132 18.61 1.01 5.10
C THR A 132 17.92 2.05 4.23
N PHE A 133 17.54 1.69 3.00
CA PHE A 133 16.72 2.55 2.16
C PHE A 133 15.87 1.81 1.15
N VAL A 134 14.88 2.54 0.63
CA VAL A 134 14.26 2.25 -0.66
C VAL A 134 14.22 3.51 -1.48
N LYS A 135 14.71 3.43 -2.72
CA LYS A 135 14.71 4.52 -3.70
C LYS A 135 13.59 4.29 -4.70
N VAL A 136 12.75 5.30 -4.88
CA VAL A 136 11.72 5.38 -5.92
C VAL A 136 12.07 6.52 -6.87
N ASP A 137 12.23 6.22 -8.15
CA ASP A 137 12.69 7.21 -9.13
C ASP A 137 12.08 7.01 -10.50
N ARG A 138 12.17 8.03 -11.34
CA ARG A 138 11.88 7.95 -12.77
C ARG A 138 13.19 7.65 -13.50
N ILE A 139 13.17 6.64 -14.37
CA ILE A 139 14.24 6.40 -15.34
C ILE A 139 13.69 6.46 -16.76
N CYS A 140 14.57 6.62 -17.75
CA CYS A 140 14.21 6.56 -19.16
C CYS A 140 14.57 5.18 -19.71
N ASN A 141 13.63 4.55 -20.40
CA ASN A 141 13.90 3.36 -21.19
C ASN A 141 14.83 3.72 -22.35
N VAL A 142 15.99 3.09 -22.42
CA VAL A 142 17.01 3.39 -23.45
C VAL A 142 16.54 3.06 -24.87
N LYS A 143 15.56 2.15 -25.04
CA LYS A 143 15.06 1.75 -26.36
C LYS A 143 14.20 2.83 -27.03
N ASP A 144 13.37 3.53 -26.26
CA ASP A 144 12.34 4.44 -26.81
C ASP A 144 12.18 5.76 -26.04
N ASN A 145 13.05 6.03 -25.06
CA ASN A 145 12.99 7.16 -24.13
C ASN A 145 11.70 7.28 -23.32
N SER A 146 10.85 6.24 -23.30
CA SER A 146 9.65 6.25 -22.47
C SER A 146 10.00 6.22 -20.97
N PRO A 147 9.21 6.87 -20.11
CA PRO A 147 9.41 6.80 -18.67
C PRO A 147 9.17 5.38 -18.16
N ALA A 148 10.00 4.98 -17.20
CA ALA A 148 9.86 3.79 -16.40
C ALA A 148 10.03 4.15 -14.92
N LEU A 149 9.40 3.36 -14.05
CA LEU A 149 9.43 3.55 -12.61
C LEU A 149 10.46 2.57 -12.00
N LEU A 150 11.40 3.12 -11.25
CA LEU A 150 12.46 2.38 -10.57
C LEU A 150 12.14 2.26 -9.08
N PHE A 151 12.25 1.05 -8.54
CA PHE A 151 12.37 0.78 -7.12
C PHE A 151 13.71 0.10 -6.88
N LEU A 152 14.50 0.60 -5.92
CA LEU A 152 15.78 0.01 -5.54
C LEU A 152 15.90 0.01 -4.02
N ASP A 153 16.00 -1.17 -3.42
CA ASP A 153 16.29 -1.34 -2.00
C ASP A 153 17.62 -2.07 -1.80
N ASP A 154 18.23 -1.82 -0.65
CA ASP A 154 19.45 -2.49 -0.16
C ASP A 154 19.14 -3.60 0.86
N GLY A 155 17.96 -4.22 0.77
CA GLY A 155 17.57 -5.34 1.62
C GLY A 155 18.38 -6.61 1.37
N GLY A 156 17.97 -7.74 1.95
CA GLY A 156 18.72 -9.01 1.84
C GLY A 156 18.72 -9.63 0.44
N GLY A 157 17.87 -9.11 -0.45
CA GLY A 157 17.64 -9.63 -1.79
C GLY A 157 17.06 -11.05 -1.80
N MET A 158 17.05 -11.65 -2.99
CA MET A 158 16.46 -12.97 -3.22
C MET A 158 17.48 -13.90 -3.87
N ASP A 159 17.66 -15.09 -3.27
CA ASP A 159 18.26 -16.22 -3.98
C ASP A 159 17.36 -16.67 -5.15
N PRO A 160 17.88 -17.46 -6.11
CA PRO A 160 17.12 -17.96 -7.25
C PRO A 160 15.77 -18.62 -6.89
N GLY A 161 15.71 -19.36 -5.79
CA GLY A 161 14.49 -20.02 -5.32
C GLY A 161 13.46 -19.03 -4.78
N ARG A 162 13.90 -18.00 -4.04
CA ARG A 162 13.06 -16.91 -3.57
C ARG A 162 12.52 -16.06 -4.73
N LEU A 163 13.32 -15.75 -5.74
CA LEU A 163 12.85 -15.02 -6.92
C LEU A 163 11.74 -15.79 -7.65
N ARG A 164 11.92 -17.11 -7.85
CA ARG A 164 10.87 -17.97 -8.43
C ARG A 164 9.56 -17.89 -7.65
N LYS A 165 9.62 -18.02 -6.32
CA LYS A 165 8.44 -17.86 -5.44
C LYS A 165 7.84 -16.45 -5.53
N CYS A 166 8.68 -15.42 -5.62
CA CYS A 166 8.25 -14.04 -5.80
C CYS A 166 7.47 -13.83 -7.11
N MET A 167 7.83 -14.57 -8.17
CA MET A 167 7.15 -14.51 -9.47
C MET A 167 5.91 -15.43 -9.56
N SER A 168 5.84 -16.50 -8.77
CA SER A 168 4.68 -17.41 -8.71
C SER A 168 3.54 -16.88 -7.83
N LEU A 169 2.29 -17.02 -8.25
CA LEU A 169 1.12 -16.58 -7.48
C LEU A 169 0.93 -17.37 -6.18
N GLY A 170 0.46 -16.71 -5.12
CA GLY A 170 0.07 -17.34 -3.85
C GLY A 170 1.22 -17.80 -2.95
N TYR A 171 2.49 -17.61 -3.33
CA TYR A 171 3.63 -17.97 -2.49
C TYR A 171 4.01 -16.80 -1.56
N SER A 172 3.95 -17.04 -0.26
CA SER A 172 4.52 -16.19 0.77
C SER A 172 5.13 -17.07 1.87
N SER A 173 6.36 -16.74 2.27
CA SER A 173 7.01 -17.37 3.44
C SER A 173 6.95 -16.46 4.69
N LYS A 174 6.38 -15.26 4.54
CA LYS A 174 6.25 -14.26 5.60
C LYS A 174 5.16 -14.73 6.58
N THR A 175 5.53 -14.91 7.85
CA THR A 175 4.59 -15.29 8.92
C THR A 175 3.89 -14.05 9.48
N SER A 176 2.59 -14.17 9.74
CA SER A 176 1.63 -13.06 9.85
C SER A 176 1.87 -12.02 10.94
N ASN A 177 2.78 -12.22 11.90
CA ASN A 177 2.81 -11.38 13.10
C ASN A 177 3.60 -10.06 12.98
N THR A 178 4.52 -9.92 12.00
CA THR A 178 5.40 -8.73 11.94
C THR A 178 5.57 -8.11 10.56
N THR A 179 5.13 -8.77 9.49
CA THR A 179 5.30 -8.30 8.11
C THR A 179 4.00 -7.78 7.52
N ILE A 180 4.11 -6.78 6.66
CA ILE A 180 2.95 -6.20 5.96
C ILE A 180 2.51 -7.15 4.83
N GLY A 181 3.46 -7.75 4.11
CA GLY A 181 3.17 -8.73 3.06
C GLY A 181 2.77 -10.10 3.62
N GLN A 182 1.58 -10.59 3.25
CA GLN A 182 1.07 -11.90 3.71
C GLN A 182 0.59 -12.81 2.55
N TYR A 183 -0.07 -12.25 1.54
CA TYR A 183 -0.82 -13.04 0.54
C TYR A 183 0.00 -13.51 -0.67
N GLY A 184 1.26 -13.10 -0.83
CA GLY A 184 2.10 -13.52 -1.95
C GLY A 184 1.68 -13.00 -3.33
N ASN A 185 0.74 -12.06 -3.40
CA ASN A 185 0.23 -11.49 -4.66
C ASN A 185 0.60 -10.02 -4.90
N GLY A 186 0.90 -9.25 -3.85
CA GLY A 186 1.10 -7.79 -3.92
C GLY A 186 2.06 -7.33 -5.01
N PHE A 187 3.20 -8.01 -5.18
CA PHE A 187 4.18 -7.68 -6.23
C PHE A 187 3.59 -7.77 -7.65
N LYS A 188 2.92 -8.87 -8.01
CA LYS A 188 2.38 -9.09 -9.36
C LYS A 188 1.25 -8.10 -9.64
N THR A 189 0.32 -7.97 -8.69
CA THR A 189 -0.82 -7.05 -8.80
C THR A 189 -0.35 -5.62 -8.98
N SER A 190 0.64 -5.20 -8.19
CA SER A 190 1.13 -3.81 -8.19
C SER A 190 1.93 -3.47 -9.44
N THR A 191 2.87 -4.34 -9.84
CA THR A 191 3.65 -4.13 -11.06
C THR A 191 2.76 -4.06 -12.29
N MET A 192 1.81 -5.00 -12.42
CA MET A 192 0.85 -5.02 -13.53
C MET A 192 -0.17 -3.87 -13.51
N ARG A 193 -0.43 -3.26 -12.34
CA ARG A 193 -1.23 -2.04 -12.24
C ARG A 193 -0.48 -0.79 -12.72
N LEU A 194 0.84 -0.75 -12.57
CA LEU A 194 1.66 0.43 -12.86
C LEU A 194 2.17 0.43 -14.30
N GLY A 195 2.50 -0.74 -14.85
CA GLY A 195 2.87 -0.89 -16.26
C GLY A 195 2.57 -2.28 -16.79
N ALA A 196 2.67 -2.44 -18.11
CA ALA A 196 2.46 -3.73 -18.75
C ALA A 196 3.60 -4.72 -18.43
N ASP A 197 4.80 -4.22 -18.12
CA ASP A 197 5.98 -5.05 -17.98
C ASP A 197 6.84 -4.62 -16.80
N ALA A 198 7.42 -5.61 -16.12
CA ALA A 198 8.34 -5.40 -15.01
C ALA A 198 9.53 -6.37 -15.10
N ILE A 199 10.73 -5.84 -14.87
CA ILE A 199 11.96 -6.62 -14.76
C ILE A 199 12.55 -6.44 -13.36
N VAL A 200 12.97 -7.54 -12.76
CA VAL A 200 13.55 -7.59 -11.42
C VAL A 200 14.99 -8.04 -11.53
N PHE A 201 15.89 -7.28 -10.91
CA PHE A 201 17.26 -7.65 -10.63
C PHE A 201 17.39 -7.81 -9.13
N THR A 202 18.03 -8.87 -8.68
CA THR A 202 18.22 -9.08 -7.25
C THR A 202 19.56 -9.73 -6.99
N ARG A 203 20.22 -9.30 -5.91
CA ARG A 203 21.45 -9.90 -5.44
C ARG A 203 21.26 -10.32 -4.00
N SER A 204 21.65 -11.54 -3.67
CA SER A 204 21.57 -12.07 -2.31
C SER A 204 22.89 -12.73 -1.95
N SER A 205 23.37 -12.41 -0.75
CA SER A 205 24.63 -12.92 -0.20
C SER A 205 24.37 -13.52 1.17
N HIS A 206 24.33 -14.85 1.24
CA HIS A 206 24.05 -15.57 2.49
C HIS A 206 24.95 -16.81 2.62
N ALA A 207 25.51 -17.00 3.82
CA ALA A 207 26.29 -18.19 4.20
C ALA A 207 27.41 -18.57 3.21
N GLY A 208 28.14 -17.57 2.69
CA GLY A 208 29.24 -17.78 1.75
C GLY A 208 28.82 -18.05 0.30
N ARG A 209 27.51 -18.06 0.02
CA ARG A 209 26.97 -18.10 -1.34
C ARG A 209 26.42 -16.73 -1.72
N ALA A 210 26.90 -16.19 -2.83
CA ALA A 210 26.40 -14.97 -3.41
C ALA A 210 25.79 -15.29 -4.78
N THR A 211 24.57 -14.82 -5.01
CA THR A 211 23.83 -15.04 -6.26
C THR A 211 23.27 -13.72 -6.75
N GLN A 212 23.13 -13.62 -8.07
CA GLN A 212 22.35 -12.56 -8.68
C GLN A 212 21.43 -13.14 -9.75
N SER A 213 20.20 -12.63 -9.80
CA SER A 213 19.17 -13.17 -10.68
C SER A 213 18.40 -12.05 -11.38
N VAL A 214 17.94 -12.35 -12.59
CA VAL A 214 17.04 -11.50 -13.36
C VAL A 214 15.75 -12.26 -13.63
N GLY A 215 14.61 -11.62 -13.39
CA GLY A 215 13.30 -12.17 -13.74
C GLY A 215 12.45 -11.15 -14.49
N LEU A 216 11.79 -11.59 -15.57
CA LEU A 216 10.96 -10.75 -16.42
C LEU A 216 9.48 -11.17 -16.33
N LEU A 217 8.65 -10.29 -15.78
CA LEU A 217 7.20 -10.41 -15.80
C LEU A 217 6.65 -9.45 -16.85
N SER A 218 6.42 -9.95 -18.07
CA SER A 218 6.04 -9.12 -19.22
C SER A 218 4.68 -9.54 -19.80
N TYR A 219 3.65 -8.73 -19.56
CA TYR A 219 2.34 -8.92 -20.18
C TYR A 219 2.44 -8.75 -21.71
N THR A 220 3.29 -7.82 -22.17
CA THR A 220 3.52 -7.57 -23.60
C THR A 220 4.07 -8.82 -24.30
N PHE A 221 5.09 -9.47 -23.73
CA PHE A 221 5.65 -10.73 -24.23
C PHE A 221 4.57 -11.82 -24.30
N LEU A 222 3.83 -12.04 -23.21
CA LEU A 222 2.81 -13.08 -23.12
C LEU A 222 1.71 -12.90 -24.16
N CYS A 223 1.20 -11.67 -24.30
CA CYS A 223 0.14 -11.36 -25.24
C CYS A 223 0.62 -11.38 -26.70
N LYS A 224 1.76 -10.76 -27.02
CA LYS A 224 2.25 -10.68 -28.40
C LYS A 224 2.74 -12.02 -28.94
N THR A 225 3.14 -12.95 -28.07
CA THR A 225 3.53 -14.32 -28.47
C THR A 225 2.41 -15.34 -28.35
N GLY A 226 1.21 -14.94 -27.91
CA GLY A 226 0.05 -15.82 -27.86
C GLY A 226 0.11 -16.89 -26.77
N GLN A 227 0.74 -16.61 -25.62
CA GLN A 227 0.88 -17.60 -24.56
C GLN A 227 -0.45 -17.90 -23.88
N ASN A 228 -0.67 -19.18 -23.58
CA ASN A 228 -1.84 -19.65 -22.83
C ASN A 228 -1.57 -19.75 -21.32
N ASP A 229 -0.29 -19.73 -20.92
CA ASP A 229 0.17 -19.72 -19.53
C ASP A 229 1.01 -18.47 -19.25
N VAL A 230 1.04 -18.07 -17.99
CA VAL A 230 2.04 -17.10 -17.51
C VAL A 230 3.42 -17.75 -17.46
N ILE A 231 4.26 -17.41 -18.44
CA ILE A 231 5.68 -17.78 -18.50
C ILE A 231 6.53 -16.60 -18.04
N VAL A 232 7.46 -16.84 -17.11
CA VAL A 232 8.36 -15.81 -16.56
C VAL A 232 9.82 -16.20 -16.89
N PRO A 233 10.43 -15.58 -17.92
CA PRO A 233 11.85 -15.79 -18.21
C PRO A 233 12.73 -15.37 -17.03
N MET A 234 13.63 -16.27 -16.62
CA MET A 234 14.56 -16.04 -15.52
C MET A 234 15.95 -16.56 -15.84
N ILE A 235 16.97 -15.81 -15.44
CA ILE A 235 18.37 -16.21 -15.49
C ILE A 235 19.02 -15.98 -14.14
N ASP A 236 19.83 -16.93 -13.73
CA ASP A 236 20.50 -16.96 -12.43
C ASP A 236 22.01 -17.01 -12.65
N PHE A 237 22.77 -16.36 -11.76
CA PHE A 237 24.23 -16.40 -11.74
C PHE A 237 24.73 -16.66 -10.32
N ASP A 238 25.78 -17.49 -10.22
CA ASP A 238 26.61 -17.59 -9.03
C ASP A 238 27.71 -16.54 -9.12
N ILE A 239 27.84 -15.73 -8.09
CA ILE A 239 28.83 -14.66 -7.98
C ILE A 239 29.69 -14.85 -6.71
N SER A 240 29.72 -16.05 -6.15
CA SER A 240 30.57 -16.40 -5.00
C SER A 240 32.05 -16.43 -5.40
N GLY A 241 32.34 -16.65 -6.69
CA GLY A 241 33.68 -16.64 -7.28
C GLY A 241 34.15 -15.25 -7.71
N HIS A 242 35.11 -15.20 -8.64
CA HIS A 242 35.67 -13.94 -9.15
C HIS A 242 34.88 -13.34 -10.32
N TRP A 243 34.01 -14.14 -10.96
CA TRP A 243 33.15 -13.73 -12.07
C TRP A 243 31.75 -14.34 -11.95
N ALA A 244 30.78 -13.76 -12.65
CA ALA A 244 29.41 -14.24 -12.67
C ALA A 244 29.26 -15.49 -13.56
N GLU A 245 29.04 -16.65 -12.95
CA GLU A 245 28.84 -17.93 -13.63
C GLU A 245 27.35 -18.24 -13.78
N PRO A 246 26.85 -18.58 -14.98
CA PRO A 246 25.46 -18.99 -15.16
C PRO A 246 25.08 -20.21 -14.30
N ILE A 247 23.99 -20.12 -13.55
CA ILE A 247 23.38 -21.28 -12.87
C ILE A 247 22.40 -21.94 -13.84
N ILE A 248 22.75 -23.14 -14.30
CA ILE A 248 21.91 -23.93 -15.21
C ILE A 248 21.01 -24.86 -14.39
N ASN A 249 19.71 -24.55 -14.32
CA ASN A 249 18.73 -25.37 -13.58
C ASN A 249 18.28 -26.61 -14.38
N THR A 250 17.87 -26.41 -15.64
CA THR A 250 17.32 -27.47 -16.50
C THR A 250 18.28 -27.82 -17.63
N SER A 251 18.50 -26.88 -18.55
CA SER A 251 19.44 -27.05 -19.66
C SER A 251 20.08 -25.72 -20.07
N GLN A 252 21.24 -25.79 -20.73
CA GLN A 252 21.90 -24.62 -21.31
C GLN A 252 21.02 -23.92 -22.36
N VAL A 253 20.19 -24.70 -23.07
CA VAL A 253 19.27 -24.20 -24.08
C VAL A 253 18.18 -23.36 -23.42
N ASP A 254 17.60 -23.81 -22.31
CA ASP A 254 16.58 -23.07 -21.57
C ASP A 254 17.14 -21.76 -21.02
N TRP A 255 18.34 -21.80 -20.43
CA TRP A 255 19.01 -20.60 -19.95
C TRP A 255 19.25 -19.59 -21.07
N SER A 256 19.75 -20.06 -22.22
CA SER A 256 20.03 -19.20 -23.38
C SER A 256 18.76 -18.64 -24.00
N THR A 257 17.67 -19.43 -24.00
CA THR A 257 16.34 -19.00 -24.47
C THR A 257 15.77 -17.94 -23.55
N ASN A 258 15.85 -18.12 -22.23
CA ASN A 258 15.41 -17.11 -21.25
C ASN A 258 16.19 -15.81 -21.40
N LEU A 259 17.52 -15.87 -21.53
CA LEU A 259 18.33 -14.68 -21.78
C LEU A 259 17.87 -13.98 -23.07
N LYS A 260 17.70 -14.71 -24.17
CA LYS A 260 17.24 -14.15 -25.45
C LYS A 260 15.89 -13.44 -25.30
N THR A 261 14.93 -14.08 -24.63
CA THR A 261 13.61 -13.48 -24.36
C THR A 261 13.74 -12.21 -23.52
N ILE A 262 14.59 -12.20 -22.49
CA ILE A 262 14.83 -11.00 -21.67
C ILE A 262 15.39 -9.85 -22.53
N LEU A 263 16.39 -10.11 -23.37
CA LEU A 263 17.00 -9.07 -24.21
C LEU A 263 16.03 -8.51 -25.27
N GLU A 264 15.16 -9.37 -25.80
CA GLU A 264 14.15 -8.98 -26.79
C GLU A 264 13.06 -8.10 -26.15
N TRP A 265 12.53 -8.50 -25.00
CA TRP A 265 11.31 -7.93 -24.42
C TRP A 265 11.53 -6.95 -23.25
N SER A 266 12.74 -6.85 -22.69
CA SER A 266 13.10 -5.87 -21.66
C SER A 266 13.66 -4.56 -22.23
N PRO A 267 13.89 -3.51 -21.42
CA PRO A 267 14.59 -2.29 -21.85
C PRO A 267 16.05 -2.51 -22.28
N PHE A 268 16.65 -3.66 -21.97
CA PHE A 268 18.09 -3.90 -22.13
C PHE A 268 18.36 -4.74 -23.39
N VAL A 269 19.31 -4.32 -24.22
CA VAL A 269 19.57 -4.95 -25.53
C VAL A 269 20.70 -5.97 -25.50
N SER A 270 21.61 -5.87 -24.53
CA SER A 270 22.75 -6.77 -24.39
C SER A 270 22.86 -7.38 -23.00
N LYS A 271 23.61 -8.48 -22.88
CA LYS A 271 23.93 -9.09 -21.59
C LYS A 271 24.72 -8.11 -20.71
N ASP A 272 25.61 -7.32 -21.30
CA ASP A 272 26.42 -6.35 -20.56
C ASP A 272 25.55 -5.24 -19.95
N ASP A 273 24.54 -4.75 -20.68
CA ASP A 273 23.56 -3.78 -20.14
C ASP A 273 22.80 -4.35 -18.93
N LEU A 274 22.42 -5.64 -18.97
CA LEU A 274 21.81 -6.33 -17.84
C LEU A 274 22.76 -6.45 -16.67
N MET A 275 24.03 -6.79 -16.92
CA MET A 275 25.04 -6.94 -15.85
C MET A 275 25.31 -5.60 -15.16
N GLN A 276 25.34 -4.50 -15.92
CA GLN A 276 25.51 -3.16 -15.39
C GLN A 276 24.40 -2.76 -14.40
N GLN A 277 23.19 -3.32 -14.54
CA GLN A 277 22.09 -3.02 -13.60
C GLN A 277 22.32 -3.53 -12.18
N PHE A 278 23.31 -4.40 -11.95
CA PHE A 278 23.66 -4.87 -10.62
C PHE A 278 24.73 -4.03 -9.92
N GLU A 279 25.34 -3.06 -10.60
CA GLU A 279 26.40 -2.23 -10.03
C GLU A 279 25.87 -1.34 -8.89
N ASP A 280 24.71 -0.72 -9.09
CA ASP A 280 24.07 0.16 -8.10
C ASP A 280 23.27 -0.57 -7.02
N ILE A 281 23.13 -1.90 -7.11
CA ILE A 281 22.52 -2.73 -6.07
C ILE A 281 23.50 -2.98 -4.90
N GLY A 282 24.82 -2.96 -5.15
CA GLY A 282 25.80 -3.34 -4.12
C GLY A 282 25.79 -4.85 -3.84
N SER A 283 26.20 -5.31 -2.66
CA SER A 283 26.38 -6.76 -2.37
C SER A 283 25.08 -7.55 -2.16
N HIS A 284 23.99 -6.87 -1.83
CA HIS A 284 22.65 -7.42 -1.65
C HIS A 284 21.62 -6.33 -1.90
N GLY A 285 20.43 -6.72 -2.33
CA GLY A 285 19.32 -5.80 -2.58
C GLY A 285 18.46 -6.24 -3.75
N THR A 286 17.42 -5.44 -4.02
CA THR A 286 16.50 -5.70 -5.12
C THR A 286 16.23 -4.42 -5.90
N LYS A 287 16.25 -4.54 -7.22
CA LYS A 287 15.94 -3.48 -8.17
C LYS A 287 14.77 -3.93 -9.05
N VAL A 288 13.68 -3.19 -9.02
CA VAL A 288 12.49 -3.43 -9.85
C VAL A 288 12.33 -2.26 -10.81
N ILE A 289 12.24 -2.55 -12.09
CA ILE A 289 11.98 -1.57 -13.13
C ILE A 289 10.64 -1.92 -13.78
N ILE A 290 9.68 -1.02 -13.66
CA ILE A 290 8.36 -1.13 -14.27
C ILE A 290 8.33 -0.19 -15.48
N TYR A 291 8.08 -0.74 -16.66
CA TYR A 291 8.12 -0.01 -17.92
C TYR A 291 6.89 -0.34 -18.76
N ASN A 292 6.75 0.34 -19.89
CA ASN A 292 5.47 0.39 -20.62
C ASN A 292 4.33 0.79 -19.67
N LEU A 293 4.56 1.90 -18.95
CA LEU A 293 3.58 2.48 -18.03
C LEU A 293 2.26 2.76 -18.76
N TRP A 294 1.15 2.58 -18.04
CA TRP A 294 -0.17 2.74 -18.62
C TRP A 294 -0.48 4.21 -18.95
N LEU A 295 -1.18 4.39 -20.07
CA LEU A 295 -1.70 5.66 -20.55
C LEU A 295 -3.21 5.71 -20.31
N ASN A 296 -3.76 6.90 -20.11
CA ASN A 296 -5.19 7.12 -20.18
C ASN A 296 -5.67 7.17 -21.64
N ASP A 297 -6.96 7.45 -21.83
CA ASP A 297 -7.60 7.47 -23.14
C ASP A 297 -7.10 8.62 -24.03
N GLU A 298 -6.55 9.67 -23.42
CA GLU A 298 -5.90 10.80 -24.08
C GLU A 298 -4.42 10.53 -24.43
N GLY A 299 -3.90 9.33 -24.13
CA GLY A 299 -2.51 8.96 -24.39
C GLY A 299 -1.51 9.59 -23.42
N ILE A 300 -1.97 9.98 -22.22
CA ILE A 300 -1.18 10.64 -21.18
C ILE A 300 -0.93 9.66 -20.02
N TYR A 301 0.28 9.66 -19.46
CA TYR A 301 0.57 8.87 -18.27
C TYR A 301 -0.25 9.34 -17.05
N GLU A 302 -0.81 8.39 -16.31
CA GLU A 302 -1.49 8.64 -15.03
C GLU A 302 -0.53 9.29 -14.01
N LEU A 303 0.71 8.81 -13.98
CA LEU A 303 1.82 9.38 -13.20
C LEU A 303 2.45 10.55 -13.97
N ASN A 304 2.55 11.70 -13.30
CA ASN A 304 3.26 12.87 -13.78
C ASN A 304 4.63 12.98 -13.10
N PHE A 305 5.67 13.07 -13.90
CA PHE A 305 7.07 13.15 -13.47
C PHE A 305 7.69 14.53 -13.66
N ASP A 306 6.98 15.44 -14.34
CA ASP A 306 7.56 16.68 -14.90
C ASP A 306 7.12 17.94 -14.11
N ASP A 307 6.02 17.88 -13.36
CA ASP A 307 5.52 19.04 -12.60
C ASP A 307 6.36 19.38 -11.36
N ASP A 308 7.07 18.39 -10.81
CA ASP A 308 7.86 18.50 -9.58
C ASP A 308 9.04 17.53 -9.65
N ASP A 309 10.25 18.06 -9.68
CA ASP A 309 11.49 17.26 -9.80
C ASP A 309 11.74 16.39 -8.58
N GLU A 310 11.15 16.71 -7.42
CA GLU A 310 11.29 15.97 -6.17
C GLU A 310 10.07 15.06 -5.90
N ASP A 311 9.08 14.98 -6.78
CA ASP A 311 7.86 14.19 -6.55
C ASP A 311 7.48 13.33 -7.77
N ILE A 312 6.56 12.40 -7.53
CA ILE A 312 5.81 11.69 -8.56
C ILE A 312 4.34 11.96 -8.25
N ARG A 313 3.65 12.66 -9.14
CA ARG A 313 2.31 13.16 -8.87
C ARG A 313 1.27 12.40 -9.68
N LEU A 314 0.04 12.35 -9.18
CA LEU A 314 -1.12 11.99 -10.00
C LEU A 314 -1.73 13.26 -10.59
N ARG A 315 -2.21 13.16 -11.82
CA ARG A 315 -2.90 14.27 -12.48
C ARG A 315 -4.24 14.51 -11.78
N ASP A 316 -4.48 15.74 -11.35
CA ASP A 316 -5.76 16.15 -10.75
C ASP A 316 -6.75 16.55 -11.85
N GLU A 317 -7.36 15.55 -12.49
CA GLU A 317 -8.30 15.73 -13.61
C GLU A 317 -9.48 16.64 -13.25
N ALA A 318 -9.90 16.66 -11.98
CA ALA A 318 -11.02 17.47 -11.50
C ALA A 318 -10.73 18.98 -11.48
N ASN A 319 -9.47 19.41 -11.54
CA ASN A 319 -9.08 20.81 -11.35
C ASN A 319 -8.36 21.45 -12.55
N GLN A 320 -8.16 20.73 -13.67
CA GLN A 320 -7.50 21.31 -14.86
C GLN A 320 -8.33 22.39 -15.58
N GLY A 321 -9.61 22.59 -15.22
CA GLY A 321 -10.53 23.48 -15.94
C GLY A 321 -10.87 24.83 -15.30
N ASN A 322 -10.53 25.11 -14.05
CA ASN A 322 -11.05 26.29 -13.34
C ASN A 322 -9.97 27.08 -12.59
N VAL A 323 -9.16 27.84 -13.34
CA VAL A 323 -8.21 28.84 -12.80
C VAL A 323 -8.92 30.16 -12.41
N SER A 324 -10.26 30.19 -12.40
CA SER A 324 -11.00 31.39 -12.00
C SER A 324 -11.09 31.47 -10.47
N LYS A 325 -10.34 32.43 -9.90
CA LYS A 325 -10.38 32.89 -8.49
C LYS A 325 -10.52 31.74 -7.46
N GLN A 326 -9.44 30.98 -7.25
CA GLN A 326 -9.37 30.08 -6.08
C GLN A 326 -9.68 30.87 -4.80
N HIS A 327 -10.77 30.51 -4.12
CA HIS A 327 -11.05 31.03 -2.79
C HIS A 327 -9.91 30.62 -1.85
N ARG A 328 -9.37 31.54 -1.06
CA ARG A 328 -8.25 31.32 -0.12
C ARG A 328 -8.37 30.01 0.70
N LYS A 329 -9.58 29.68 1.16
CA LYS A 329 -9.86 28.44 1.90
C LYS A 329 -9.64 27.16 1.09
N GLN A 330 -9.89 27.19 -0.21
CA GLN A 330 -9.67 26.06 -1.10
C GLN A 330 -8.18 25.83 -1.33
N ALA A 331 -7.39 26.88 -1.50
CA ALA A 331 -5.94 26.79 -1.57
C ALA A 331 -5.33 26.25 -0.26
N GLU A 332 -5.82 26.74 0.89
CA GLU A 332 -5.43 26.22 2.21
C GLU A 332 -5.75 24.72 2.34
N LEU A 333 -6.94 24.28 1.93
CA LEU A 333 -7.31 22.85 1.91
C LEU A 333 -6.39 22.02 1.00
N GLN A 334 -6.09 22.53 -0.20
CA GLN A 334 -5.23 21.84 -1.16
C GLN A 334 -3.78 21.73 -0.68
N SER A 335 -3.32 22.66 0.16
CA SER A 335 -2.01 22.61 0.80
C SER A 335 -1.96 21.66 2.00
N HIS A 336 -3.10 21.32 2.59
CA HIS A 336 -3.17 20.46 3.76
C HIS A 336 -2.91 18.98 3.37
N ILE A 337 -2.26 18.24 4.26
CA ILE A 337 -1.87 16.84 4.02
C ILE A 337 -3.06 15.97 3.63
N SER A 338 -4.24 16.23 4.21
CA SER A 338 -5.48 15.51 3.92
C SER A 338 -5.97 15.67 2.49
N TYR A 339 -5.46 16.62 1.71
CA TYR A 339 -5.68 16.73 0.28
C TYR A 339 -4.47 16.25 -0.51
N ARG A 340 -3.28 16.73 -0.15
CA ARG A 340 -2.04 16.46 -0.89
C ARG A 340 -1.74 14.98 -1.08
N PHE A 341 -2.01 14.13 -0.08
CA PHE A 341 -1.70 12.69 -0.18
C PHE A 341 -2.39 12.03 -1.38
N ARG A 342 -3.52 12.56 -1.87
CA ARG A 342 -4.26 11.99 -3.00
C ARG A 342 -3.50 12.10 -4.32
N TYR A 343 -2.61 13.08 -4.44
CA TYR A 343 -1.97 13.46 -5.70
C TYR A 343 -0.45 13.62 -5.63
N SER A 344 0.15 13.68 -4.43
CA SER A 344 1.59 13.77 -4.22
C SER A 344 2.07 12.49 -3.55
N LEU A 345 2.92 11.72 -4.25
CA LEU A 345 3.48 10.49 -3.69
C LEU A 345 4.33 10.82 -2.47
N ARG A 346 5.12 11.90 -2.51
CA ARG A 346 5.89 12.41 -1.37
C ARG A 346 5.00 12.62 -0.15
N ALA A 347 3.87 13.30 -0.32
CA ALA A 347 2.92 13.54 0.77
C ALA A 347 2.31 12.23 1.29
N TYR A 348 1.91 11.31 0.41
CA TYR A 348 1.37 10.01 0.83
C TYR A 348 2.40 9.17 1.58
N THR A 349 3.60 9.01 1.02
CA THR A 349 4.71 8.28 1.64
C THR A 349 5.10 8.85 3.01
N SER A 350 5.01 10.17 3.20
CA SER A 350 5.31 10.80 4.50
C SER A 350 4.42 10.32 5.64
N ILE A 351 3.18 9.90 5.35
CA ILE A 351 2.20 9.43 6.34
C ILE A 351 1.93 7.92 6.26
N LEU A 352 2.56 7.23 5.31
CA LEU A 352 2.28 5.83 4.99
C LEU A 352 2.57 4.89 6.16
N TYR A 353 3.57 5.22 6.97
CA TYR A 353 3.98 4.43 8.13
C TYR A 353 3.82 5.23 9.42
N LEU A 354 3.16 4.64 10.42
CA LEU A 354 2.80 5.32 11.68
C LEU A 354 4.04 5.69 12.52
N LYS A 355 4.95 4.73 12.66
CA LYS A 355 6.18 4.83 13.46
C LYS A 355 7.30 5.39 12.60
N LYS A 356 8.03 6.36 13.16
CA LYS A 356 9.25 6.89 12.54
C LYS A 356 10.29 5.78 12.40
N PHE A 357 10.90 5.69 11.22
CA PHE A 357 12.05 4.84 10.96
C PHE A 357 13.28 5.41 11.67
N LYS A 358 14.13 4.51 12.20
CA LYS A 358 15.38 4.89 12.86
C LYS A 358 16.56 4.86 11.89
N ASN A 359 16.73 3.74 11.20
CA ASN A 359 17.86 3.46 10.31
C ASN A 359 17.42 3.15 8.88
N PHE A 360 16.22 3.60 8.49
CA PHE A 360 15.66 3.35 7.17
C PHE A 360 15.12 4.64 6.57
N SER A 361 15.38 4.86 5.28
CA SER A 361 14.94 6.07 4.55
C SER A 361 14.22 5.72 3.26
N ILE A 362 13.10 6.39 3.00
CA ILE A 362 12.45 6.34 1.69
C ILE A 362 12.98 7.53 0.88
N LEU A 363 13.69 7.25 -0.21
CA LEU A 363 14.24 8.24 -1.13
C LEU A 363 13.31 8.34 -2.33
N LEU A 364 12.66 9.49 -2.54
CA LEU A 364 11.82 9.72 -3.72
C LEU A 364 12.50 10.76 -4.60
N ARG A 365 12.70 10.45 -5.89
CA ARG A 365 13.35 11.35 -6.86
C ARG A 365 14.67 11.94 -6.33
N GLY A 366 15.50 11.08 -5.74
CA GLY A 366 16.80 11.46 -5.17
C GLY A 366 16.76 12.16 -3.80
N LYS A 367 15.58 12.49 -3.24
CA LYS A 367 15.46 13.18 -1.95
C LYS A 367 14.68 12.37 -0.92
N ALA A 368 15.24 12.27 0.28
CA ALA A 368 14.60 11.62 1.42
C ALA A 368 13.22 12.21 1.71
N VAL A 369 12.24 11.33 1.95
CA VAL A 369 10.89 11.70 2.37
C VAL A 369 10.89 11.87 3.89
N GLU A 370 10.57 13.07 4.36
CA GLU A 370 10.40 13.32 5.78
C GLU A 370 9.08 12.71 6.27
N GLN A 371 9.13 11.85 7.28
CA GLN A 371 7.93 11.24 7.86
C GLN A 371 7.14 12.25 8.69
N TYR A 372 5.88 12.44 8.31
CA TYR A 372 4.94 13.36 8.95
C TYR A 372 4.11 12.62 10.00
N SER A 373 4.23 13.03 11.27
CA SER A 373 3.43 12.48 12.36
C SER A 373 2.11 13.24 12.49
N ILE A 374 1.03 12.70 11.92
CA ILE A 374 -0.30 13.32 12.02
C ILE A 374 -0.70 13.50 13.48
N GLY A 375 -0.54 12.45 14.31
CA GLY A 375 -0.91 12.48 15.72
C GLY A 375 -0.10 13.48 16.55
N GLY A 376 1.19 13.63 16.24
CA GLY A 376 2.07 14.61 16.90
C GLY A 376 1.78 16.06 16.54
N ASP A 377 1.06 16.31 15.44
CA ASP A 377 0.71 17.66 14.98
C ASP A 377 -0.62 18.19 15.54
N LEU A 378 -1.37 17.34 16.24
CA LEU A 378 -2.69 17.66 16.76
C LEU A 378 -2.61 18.59 17.98
N GLN A 379 -3.49 19.60 18.00
CA GLN A 379 -3.72 20.47 19.13
C GLN A 379 -4.74 19.87 20.10
N HIS A 380 -4.56 20.13 21.40
CA HIS A 380 -5.44 19.65 22.48
C HIS A 380 -5.67 18.13 22.44
N SER A 381 -4.64 17.37 22.10
CA SER A 381 -4.73 15.93 21.91
C SER A 381 -5.14 15.19 23.19
N LYS A 382 -5.99 14.18 23.05
CA LYS A 382 -6.33 13.21 24.10
C LYS A 382 -6.10 11.80 23.57
N VAL A 383 -5.78 10.88 24.47
CA VAL A 383 -5.71 9.45 24.16
C VAL A 383 -6.98 8.78 24.70
N ILE A 384 -7.70 8.07 23.84
CA ILE A 384 -8.91 7.32 24.19
C ILE A 384 -8.64 5.83 23.95
N SER A 385 -8.82 5.02 25.00
CA SER A 385 -8.72 3.56 24.88
C SER A 385 -10.03 2.95 24.38
N TYR A 386 -9.91 1.94 23.52
CA TYR A 386 -11.01 1.12 23.01
C TYR A 386 -10.66 -0.35 23.14
N LYS A 387 -11.59 -1.13 23.71
CA LYS A 387 -11.51 -2.59 23.77
C LYS A 387 -12.51 -3.20 22.80
N PRO A 388 -12.09 -3.64 21.59
CA PRO A 388 -12.97 -4.35 20.69
C PRO A 388 -13.49 -5.64 21.32
N GLN A 389 -14.79 -5.89 21.16
CA GLN A 389 -15.42 -7.13 21.57
C GLN A 389 -15.17 -8.19 20.49
N LEU A 390 -14.05 -8.91 20.62
CA LEU A 390 -13.67 -10.03 19.75
C LEU A 390 -14.34 -11.33 20.23
N ASP A 391 -14.38 -12.36 19.39
CA ASP A 391 -14.94 -13.67 19.75
C ASP A 391 -14.20 -14.29 20.95
N VAL A 392 -14.90 -15.14 21.72
CA VAL A 392 -14.49 -15.66 23.05
C VAL A 392 -13.12 -16.35 23.07
N THR A 393 -12.62 -16.78 21.92
CA THR A 393 -11.30 -17.43 21.74
C THR A 393 -10.15 -16.45 21.50
N SER A 394 -10.43 -15.16 21.33
CA SER A 394 -9.44 -14.12 21.00
C SER A 394 -8.87 -13.45 22.23
N LYS A 395 -7.57 -13.13 22.20
CA LYS A 395 -6.92 -12.33 23.26
C LYS A 395 -7.59 -10.96 23.38
N GLU A 396 -7.79 -10.48 24.60
CA GLU A 396 -8.22 -9.09 24.83
C GLU A 396 -7.20 -8.14 24.21
N VAL A 397 -7.65 -7.32 23.25
CA VAL A 397 -6.85 -6.26 22.64
C VAL A 397 -7.35 -4.93 23.18
N THR A 398 -6.42 -4.03 23.52
CA THR A 398 -6.74 -2.63 23.81
C THR A 398 -6.07 -1.75 22.76
N VAL A 399 -6.85 -0.83 22.21
CA VAL A 399 -6.44 0.06 21.11
C VAL A 399 -6.44 1.47 21.65
N GLU A 400 -5.32 2.17 21.49
CA GLU A 400 -5.20 3.58 21.86
C GLU A 400 -5.45 4.45 20.63
N THR A 401 -6.34 5.41 20.76
CA THR A 401 -6.66 6.39 19.72
C THR A 401 -6.22 7.77 20.18
N THR A 402 -5.27 8.38 19.48
CA THR A 402 -4.91 9.78 19.69
C THR A 402 -5.89 10.63 18.88
N ILE A 403 -6.61 11.54 19.53
CA ILE A 403 -7.61 12.41 18.90
C ILE A 403 -7.36 13.86 19.29
N GLY A 404 -7.49 14.78 18.33
CA GLY A 404 -7.20 16.19 18.55
C GLY A 404 -7.70 17.08 17.43
N PHE A 405 -7.50 18.39 17.60
CA PHE A 405 -7.77 19.36 16.56
C PHE A 405 -6.58 19.51 15.61
N ILE A 406 -6.82 19.67 14.32
CA ILE A 406 -5.79 20.15 13.40
C ILE A 406 -5.40 21.60 13.74
N LYS A 407 -4.19 22.01 13.37
CA LYS A 407 -3.69 23.37 13.67
C LYS A 407 -4.50 24.48 13.01
N GLU A 408 -5.10 24.17 11.87
CA GLU A 408 -5.92 25.09 11.07
C GLU A 408 -7.35 25.18 11.60
N ALA A 409 -7.74 24.45 12.64
CA ALA A 409 -9.07 24.54 13.22
C ALA A 409 -9.30 25.95 13.84
N PRO A 410 -10.51 26.51 13.73
CA PRO A 410 -11.70 26.00 13.05
C PRO A 410 -11.80 26.41 11.57
N ASN A 411 -10.75 27.00 11.00
CA ASN A 411 -10.78 27.63 9.68
C ASN A 411 -10.87 26.62 8.54
N LEU A 412 -10.29 25.42 8.74
CA LEU A 412 -10.27 24.35 7.76
C LEU A 412 -11.18 23.17 8.15
N PRO A 413 -12.11 22.73 7.29
CA PRO A 413 -13.08 21.69 7.60
C PRO A 413 -12.51 20.28 7.34
N VAL A 414 -11.33 19.96 7.90
CA VAL A 414 -10.74 18.62 7.79
C VAL A 414 -11.10 17.81 9.03
N SER A 415 -11.62 16.60 8.82
CA SER A 415 -11.92 15.68 9.91
C SER A 415 -11.80 14.23 9.45
N GLY A 416 -11.71 13.32 10.43
CA GLY A 416 -11.70 11.88 10.20
C GLY A 416 -10.55 11.17 10.92
N PHE A 417 -10.48 9.86 10.75
CA PHE A 417 -9.46 9.01 11.38
C PHE A 417 -8.44 8.51 10.36
N ASN A 418 -7.16 8.54 10.74
CA ASN A 418 -6.09 7.87 10.02
C ASN A 418 -5.86 6.52 10.69
N VAL A 419 -6.30 5.45 10.02
CA VAL A 419 -6.32 4.10 10.57
C VAL A 419 -5.18 3.29 9.96
N TYR A 420 -4.30 2.82 10.83
CA TYR A 420 -3.16 1.99 10.49
C TYR A 420 -3.43 0.52 10.84
N HIS A 421 -2.70 -0.39 10.20
CA HIS A 421 -2.65 -1.81 10.52
C HIS A 421 -1.21 -2.26 10.36
N LYS A 422 -0.61 -2.80 11.43
CA LYS A 422 0.79 -3.24 11.50
C LYS A 422 1.73 -2.17 10.94
N ASN A 423 1.68 -0.98 11.53
CA ASN A 423 2.43 0.21 11.13
C ASN A 423 2.04 0.83 9.77
N ARG A 424 1.21 0.19 8.94
CA ARG A 424 0.86 0.62 7.58
C ARG A 424 -0.49 1.35 7.53
N LEU A 425 -0.54 2.54 6.95
CA LEU A 425 -1.77 3.32 6.77
C LEU A 425 -2.73 2.57 5.85
N ILE A 426 -3.91 2.20 6.32
CA ILE A 426 -4.93 1.55 5.48
C ILE A 426 -5.95 2.58 5.02
N ARG A 427 -6.45 3.41 5.95
CA ARG A 427 -7.53 4.35 5.66
C ARG A 427 -7.18 5.76 6.12
N PRO A 428 -6.73 6.66 5.22
CA PRO A 428 -6.45 8.05 5.53
C PRO A 428 -7.74 8.86 5.67
N PHE A 429 -7.80 9.73 6.68
CA PHE A 429 -8.91 10.67 6.90
C PHE A 429 -10.30 10.04 6.73
N TRP A 430 -10.52 8.85 7.29
CA TRP A 430 -11.81 8.17 7.30
C TRP A 430 -12.85 9.05 8.00
N LYS A 431 -13.72 9.67 7.19
CA LYS A 431 -14.88 10.39 7.67
C LYS A 431 -15.93 9.40 8.19
N VAL A 432 -16.17 9.44 9.49
CA VAL A 432 -17.20 8.65 10.20
C VAL A 432 -18.43 9.49 10.58
N THR A 433 -18.45 10.75 10.16
CA THR A 433 -19.55 11.70 10.33
C THR A 433 -20.04 12.16 8.96
N ALA A 434 -21.34 12.46 8.85
CA ALA A 434 -21.92 12.99 7.61
C ALA A 434 -21.31 14.34 7.22
N ASP A 435 -21.22 14.60 5.91
CA ASP A 435 -20.74 15.88 5.39
C ASP A 435 -21.66 17.04 5.81
N GLY A 436 -21.08 18.23 6.02
CA GLY A 436 -21.81 19.42 6.48
C GLY A 436 -22.14 19.45 7.97
N HIS A 437 -21.83 18.40 8.72
CA HIS A 437 -22.02 18.39 10.17
C HIS A 437 -20.95 19.27 10.85
N SER A 438 -21.35 20.39 11.43
CA SER A 438 -20.43 21.34 12.08
C SER A 438 -19.74 20.77 13.32
N ARG A 439 -20.36 19.79 13.99
CA ARG A 439 -19.77 19.10 15.13
C ARG A 439 -18.78 18.05 14.65
N GLY A 440 -17.52 18.19 15.07
CA GLY A 440 -16.39 17.34 14.67
C GLY A 440 -15.51 17.95 13.58
N SER A 441 -15.87 19.12 13.04
CA SER A 441 -15.09 19.82 12.00
C SER A 441 -13.74 20.28 12.54
N GLY A 442 -12.63 19.80 11.97
CA GLY A 442 -11.29 20.07 12.48
C GLY A 442 -10.76 18.97 13.42
N VAL A 443 -11.56 17.96 13.76
CA VAL A 443 -11.12 16.83 14.62
C VAL A 443 -10.55 15.72 13.77
N VAL A 444 -9.30 15.36 14.05
CA VAL A 444 -8.60 14.24 13.44
C VAL A 444 -8.18 13.26 14.52
N GLY A 445 -8.28 11.96 14.21
CA GLY A 445 -7.77 10.90 15.06
C GLY A 445 -6.76 10.00 14.35
N VAL A 446 -5.94 9.31 15.13
CA VAL A 446 -4.95 8.34 14.67
C VAL A 446 -5.02 7.11 15.56
N LEU A 447 -5.11 5.93 14.95
CA LEU A 447 -5.11 4.65 15.65
C LEU A 447 -4.51 3.53 14.80
N GLU A 448 -4.02 2.49 15.48
CA GLU A 448 -3.60 1.24 14.86
C GLU A 448 -4.61 0.12 15.19
N ALA A 449 -5.29 -0.40 14.16
CA ALA A 449 -6.39 -1.35 14.27
C ALA A 449 -5.98 -2.77 13.81
N ASN A 450 -5.03 -3.39 14.52
CA ASN A 450 -4.50 -4.73 14.20
C ASN A 450 -5.51 -5.90 14.37
N PHE A 451 -6.72 -5.60 14.83
CA PHE A 451 -7.79 -6.57 15.09
C PHE A 451 -8.82 -6.66 13.94
N ILE A 452 -8.58 -5.93 12.84
CA ILE A 452 -9.38 -5.97 11.62
C ILE A 452 -8.44 -6.21 10.44
N GLU A 453 -8.78 -7.18 9.59
CA GLU A 453 -7.99 -7.48 8.41
C GLU A 453 -8.23 -6.43 7.30
N PRO A 454 -7.16 -5.93 6.65
CA PRO A 454 -7.26 -5.10 5.46
C PRO A 454 -7.89 -5.87 4.29
N ALA A 455 -8.55 -5.14 3.38
CA ALA A 455 -8.93 -5.68 2.08
C ALA A 455 -7.68 -6.00 1.22
N HIS A 456 -7.87 -6.74 0.12
CA HIS A 456 -6.79 -7.22 -0.74
C HIS A 456 -5.83 -6.13 -1.25
N ASP A 457 -6.33 -4.92 -1.51
CA ASP A 457 -5.54 -3.77 -2.00
C ASP A 457 -4.90 -2.92 -0.88
N LYS A 458 -5.18 -3.26 0.38
CA LYS A 458 -4.78 -2.54 1.60
C LYS A 458 -5.17 -1.06 1.59
N GLN A 459 -6.27 -0.69 0.93
CA GLN A 459 -6.82 0.68 0.92
C GLN A 459 -8.14 0.82 1.69
N ASP A 460 -8.71 -0.29 2.16
CA ASP A 460 -9.83 -0.34 3.10
C ASP A 460 -9.70 -1.61 3.96
N PHE A 461 -10.65 -1.81 4.87
CA PHE A 461 -10.78 -3.03 5.67
C PHE A 461 -11.88 -3.94 5.14
N GLU A 462 -11.80 -5.23 5.48
CA GLU A 462 -12.88 -6.17 5.22
C GLU A 462 -14.19 -5.74 5.90
N ARG A 463 -15.30 -5.83 5.18
CA ARG A 463 -16.63 -5.40 5.65
C ARG A 463 -17.24 -6.43 6.59
N SER A 464 -16.75 -6.46 7.82
CA SER A 464 -17.18 -7.36 8.90
C SER A 464 -18.02 -6.64 9.98
N SER A 465 -18.61 -7.41 10.90
CA SER A 465 -19.30 -6.83 12.08
C SER A 465 -18.35 -6.03 12.98
N ILE A 466 -17.07 -6.39 13.04
CA ILE A 466 -16.04 -5.67 13.80
C ILE A 466 -15.77 -4.30 13.15
N PHE A 467 -15.73 -4.23 11.81
CA PHE A 467 -15.58 -2.98 11.06
C PHE A 467 -16.68 -1.96 11.40
N TYR A 468 -17.95 -2.37 11.33
CA TYR A 468 -19.06 -1.47 11.63
C TYR A 468 -19.10 -1.03 13.11
N ARG A 469 -18.71 -1.91 14.04
CA ARG A 469 -18.56 -1.56 15.47
C ARG A 469 -17.44 -0.55 15.70
N LEU A 470 -16.31 -0.69 15.00
CA LEU A 470 -15.23 0.30 15.02
C LEU A 470 -15.73 1.64 14.48
N GLU A 471 -16.37 1.67 13.31
CA GLU A 471 -16.90 2.90 12.71
C GLU A 471 -17.84 3.64 13.67
N MET A 472 -18.77 2.92 14.31
CA MET A 472 -19.68 3.48 15.30
C MET A 472 -18.93 4.03 16.53
N ARG A 473 -17.91 3.31 17.03
CA ARG A 473 -17.11 3.80 18.15
C ARG A 473 -16.31 5.05 17.77
N LEU A 474 -15.70 5.10 16.60
CA LEU A 474 -14.96 6.26 16.10
C LEU A 474 -15.87 7.50 15.99
N LYS A 475 -17.11 7.32 15.51
CA LYS A 475 -18.12 8.37 15.48
C LYS A 475 -18.43 8.90 16.89
N ASN A 476 -18.61 8.01 17.87
CA ASN A 476 -18.85 8.41 19.27
C ASN A 476 -17.64 9.15 19.86
N MET A 477 -16.42 8.69 19.60
CA MET A 477 -15.18 9.34 20.05
C MET A 477 -15.07 10.78 19.55
N ILE A 478 -15.35 11.04 18.26
CA ILE A 478 -15.34 12.42 17.71
C ILE A 478 -16.36 13.29 18.46
N MET A 479 -17.56 12.79 18.68
CA MET A 479 -18.64 13.56 19.29
C MET A 479 -18.37 13.85 20.77
N GLU A 480 -17.88 12.87 21.52
CA GLU A 480 -17.44 12.99 22.92
C GLU A 480 -16.30 14.01 23.03
N TYR A 481 -15.25 13.84 22.22
CA TYR A 481 -14.08 14.74 22.19
C TYR A 481 -14.50 16.16 21.83
N TRP A 482 -15.24 16.34 20.73
CA TRP A 482 -15.72 17.63 20.27
C TRP A 482 -16.51 18.36 21.35
N LYS A 483 -17.51 17.69 21.94
CA LYS A 483 -18.34 18.28 23.00
C LYS A 483 -17.47 18.77 24.16
N SER A 484 -16.44 18.00 24.52
CA SER A 484 -15.54 18.35 25.62
C SER A 484 -14.52 19.43 25.29
N CYS A 485 -14.04 19.55 24.04
CA CYS A 485 -12.88 20.37 23.69
C CYS A 485 -13.17 21.52 22.71
N CYS A 486 -14.37 21.61 22.12
CA CYS A 486 -14.69 22.60 21.10
C CYS A 486 -14.48 24.06 21.55
N HIS A 487 -14.65 24.35 22.84
CA HIS A 487 -14.41 25.68 23.40
C HIS A 487 -12.94 26.13 23.31
N LEU A 488 -11.99 25.20 23.26
CA LEU A 488 -10.57 25.49 23.19
C LEU A 488 -10.15 26.09 21.83
N VAL A 489 -10.92 25.83 20.77
CA VAL A 489 -10.69 26.33 19.41
C VAL A 489 -11.72 27.40 18.99
N GLY A 490 -12.43 27.98 19.96
CA GLY A 490 -13.37 29.08 19.73
C GLY A 490 -14.78 28.67 19.27
N HIS A 491 -15.13 27.38 19.28
CA HIS A 491 -16.52 26.96 19.09
C HIS A 491 -17.33 27.10 20.38
N LYS A 492 -18.62 27.43 20.26
CA LYS A 492 -19.52 27.52 21.41
C LYS A 492 -19.93 26.11 21.89
N PRO A 493 -19.83 25.79 23.20
CA PRO A 493 -20.34 24.55 23.74
C PRO A 493 -21.84 24.37 23.45
N PRO A 494 -22.31 23.15 23.16
CA PRO A 494 -23.74 22.89 23.03
C PRO A 494 -24.47 23.19 24.35
N GLY A 495 -25.42 24.13 24.35
CA GLY A 495 -26.31 24.40 25.48
C GLY A 495 -26.13 25.72 26.23
N VAL A 496 -25.25 26.63 25.79
CA VAL A 496 -25.14 27.98 26.37
C VAL A 496 -26.02 28.97 25.58
N PRO A 497 -27.06 29.60 26.20
CA PRO A 497 -27.85 30.62 25.54
C PRO A 497 -26.99 31.80 25.10
N SER A 498 -27.27 32.34 23.92
CA SER A 498 -26.67 33.60 23.49
C SER A 498 -27.16 34.74 24.37
N VAL A 499 -26.31 35.28 25.23
CA VAL A 499 -26.50 36.66 25.70
C VAL A 499 -26.33 37.54 24.45
N PRO A 500 -27.31 38.40 24.10
CA PRO A 500 -27.14 39.34 23.01
C PRO A 500 -25.90 40.20 23.29
N ARG A 501 -25.00 40.29 22.31
CA ARG A 501 -23.98 41.33 22.32
C ARG A 501 -24.73 42.66 22.30
N GLU A 502 -24.81 43.35 23.44
CA GLU A 502 -25.15 44.77 23.44
C GLU A 502 -24.13 45.47 22.54
N ALA A 503 -24.64 46.07 21.48
CA ALA A 503 -23.91 47.00 20.65
C ALA A 503 -23.47 48.15 21.57
N THR A 504 -22.20 48.12 21.99
CA THR A 504 -21.59 49.26 22.66
C THR A 504 -21.39 50.34 21.61
N ALA A 505 -22.39 51.21 21.49
CA ALA A 505 -22.24 52.52 20.91
C ALA A 505 -21.10 53.23 21.63
N GLN A 506 -20.10 53.68 20.87
CA GLN A 506 -19.06 54.57 21.39
C GLN A 506 -19.69 55.87 21.88
N PRO A 507 -19.38 56.35 23.09
CA PRO A 507 -19.42 57.76 23.40
C PRO A 507 -17.99 58.30 23.27
N GLN A 508 -17.80 59.24 22.34
CA GLN A 508 -16.74 60.22 22.48
C GLN A 508 -16.98 61.03 23.76
N VAL A 509 -15.93 61.32 24.54
CA VAL A 509 -15.54 62.67 24.99
C VAL A 509 -14.56 62.62 26.19
N ARG A 510 -13.44 63.33 25.98
CA ARG A 510 -12.53 64.05 26.90
C ARG A 510 -11.68 63.32 27.95
N VAL A 511 -10.38 63.53 27.74
CA VAL A 511 -9.26 63.50 28.70
C VAL A 511 -9.48 64.52 29.83
N VAL A 512 -9.38 64.06 31.09
CA VAL A 512 -8.81 64.81 32.22
C VAL A 512 -8.09 63.82 33.14
N ASN A 513 -6.81 64.11 33.43
CA ASN A 513 -5.97 63.43 34.41
C ASN A 513 -6.49 63.63 35.84
N SER A 514 -6.39 62.62 36.71
CA SER A 514 -5.78 62.71 38.05
C SER A 514 -5.83 61.39 38.84
N GLN A 515 -4.63 60.97 39.24
CA GLN A 515 -4.21 60.45 40.56
C GLN A 515 -4.78 59.15 41.15
N MET A 516 -3.81 58.33 41.57
CA MET A 516 -3.86 57.14 42.41
C MET A 516 -4.72 57.29 43.66
N GLN A 517 -5.47 56.23 43.99
CA GLN A 517 -5.57 55.67 45.35
C GLN A 517 -6.25 54.30 45.34
N LEU A 518 -5.55 53.28 45.85
CA LEU A 518 -6.14 52.04 46.36
C LEU A 518 -6.94 52.37 47.64
N PRO A 519 -8.03 51.62 47.95
CA PRO A 519 -7.92 50.82 49.17
C PRO A 519 -8.69 49.48 49.19
N THR A 520 -8.05 48.52 49.86
CA THR A 520 -8.55 47.50 50.79
C THR A 520 -9.71 46.56 50.43
N THR A 521 -9.33 45.29 50.34
CA THR A 521 -10.11 44.06 50.46
C THR A 521 -10.61 43.82 51.89
N GLU A 522 -11.89 43.51 52.06
CA GLU A 522 -12.41 42.73 53.19
C GLU A 522 -13.34 41.61 52.68
N HIS A 523 -13.20 40.45 53.29
CA HIS A 523 -13.78 39.14 52.93
C HIS A 523 -15.28 39.01 53.24
N GLN A 524 -16.00 38.16 52.50
CA GLN A 524 -16.70 36.94 53.01
C GLN A 524 -17.47 36.16 51.91
N PRO A 525 -17.82 34.87 52.13
CA PRO A 525 -17.68 33.78 51.14
C PRO A 525 -19.00 33.22 50.59
N VAL A 526 -18.93 32.49 49.47
CA VAL A 526 -19.98 31.53 49.07
C VAL A 526 -19.34 30.23 48.57
N ASN A 527 -19.59 29.15 49.31
CA ASN A 527 -19.29 27.76 48.97
C ASN A 527 -20.19 27.27 47.83
N SER A 528 -19.62 26.57 46.85
CA SER A 528 -20.29 25.43 46.19
C SER A 528 -19.29 24.51 45.45
N LEU A 529 -18.96 23.40 46.10
CA LEU A 529 -18.65 22.05 45.58
C LEU A 529 -17.63 21.94 44.42
N VAL A 530 -16.35 21.84 44.81
CA VAL A 530 -15.25 21.35 43.97
C VAL A 530 -14.87 19.94 44.45
N ASP A 531 -14.69 19.03 43.50
CA ASP A 531 -14.21 17.66 43.69
C ASP A 531 -12.77 17.70 44.27
N ASP A 532 -12.63 17.25 45.51
CA ASP A 532 -11.45 17.42 46.35
C ASP A 532 -10.45 16.28 46.10
N ARG A 533 -9.58 16.45 45.08
CA ARG A 533 -8.25 15.82 45.10
C ARG A 533 -7.26 16.91 45.46
N SER A 534 -6.78 16.90 46.70
CA SER A 534 -5.86 17.91 47.21
C SER A 534 -4.57 17.95 46.37
N ALA A 535 -4.01 19.15 46.18
CA ALA A 535 -2.75 19.34 45.48
C ALA A 535 -1.61 18.47 46.05
N ASP A 536 -1.71 18.14 47.35
CA ASP A 536 -0.78 17.25 48.05
C ASP A 536 -0.82 15.81 47.48
N MET A 537 -2.01 15.28 47.14
CA MET A 537 -2.13 13.94 46.52
C MET A 537 -1.53 13.88 45.12
N ILE A 538 -1.65 14.96 44.34
CA ILE A 538 -1.05 15.07 43.00
C ILE A 538 0.48 15.17 43.12
N SER A 539 0.98 15.84 44.15
CA SER A 539 2.42 15.94 44.41
C SER A 539 3.02 14.59 44.81
N GLU A 540 2.31 13.80 45.63
CA GLU A 540 2.73 12.46 46.06
C GLU A 540 2.74 11.46 44.89
N GLU A 541 1.71 11.46 44.03
CA GLU A 541 1.66 10.63 42.83
C GLU A 541 2.79 10.97 41.84
N ASN A 542 3.13 12.26 41.69
CA ASN A 542 4.23 12.69 40.84
C ASN A 542 5.61 12.27 41.39
N ILE A 543 5.80 12.28 42.71
CA ILE A 543 7.03 11.78 43.33
C ILE A 543 7.16 10.27 43.12
N GLN A 544 6.07 9.52 43.28
CA GLN A 544 6.06 8.07 43.02
C GLN A 544 6.33 7.74 41.54
N LEU A 545 5.79 8.53 40.61
CA LEU A 545 6.08 8.40 39.18
C LEU A 545 7.56 8.67 38.88
N PHE A 546 8.14 9.71 39.49
CA PHE A 546 9.57 10.03 39.32
C PHE A 546 10.47 8.89 39.81
N MET A 547 10.21 8.35 41.00
CA MET A 547 10.94 7.20 41.56
C MET A 547 10.83 5.96 40.66
N ARG A 548 9.65 5.73 40.05
CA ARG A 548 9.44 4.62 39.12
C ARG A 548 10.20 4.82 37.81
N CYS A 549 10.26 6.05 37.30
CA CYS A 549 11.05 6.41 36.12
C CYS A 549 12.56 6.18 36.37
N GLU A 550 13.10 6.58 37.52
CA GLU A 550 14.50 6.30 37.86
C GLU A 550 14.79 4.81 37.95
N ALA A 551 13.90 4.02 38.57
CA ALA A 551 14.05 2.57 38.62
C ALA A 551 14.04 1.92 37.22
N TYR A 552 13.23 2.45 36.28
CA TYR A 552 13.26 1.99 34.88
C TYR A 552 14.56 2.34 34.18
N ILE A 553 15.09 3.55 34.37
CA ILE A 553 16.37 3.98 33.81
C ILE A 553 17.51 3.10 34.33
N GLN A 554 17.51 2.78 35.63
CA GLN A 554 18.52 1.92 36.23
C GLN A 554 18.45 0.50 35.65
N LYS A 555 17.24 -0.06 35.50
CA LYS A 555 17.04 -1.38 34.89
C LYS A 555 17.42 -1.40 33.39
N GLU A 556 17.21 -0.30 32.67
CA GLU A 556 17.66 -0.16 31.28
C GLU A 556 19.20 -0.17 31.20
N ASN A 557 19.88 0.51 32.13
CA ASN A 557 21.34 0.53 32.19
C ASN A 557 21.94 -0.85 32.54
N GLU A 558 21.35 -1.57 33.50
CA GLU A 558 21.73 -2.95 33.84
C GLU A 558 21.56 -3.90 32.64
N LEU A 559 20.46 -3.75 31.90
CA LEU A 559 20.22 -4.53 30.70
C LEU A 559 21.25 -4.23 29.60
N LYS A 560 21.62 -2.96 29.40
CA LYS A 560 22.68 -2.57 28.45
C LYS A 560 24.03 -3.18 28.82
N GLN A 561 24.41 -3.13 30.10
CA GLN A 561 25.65 -3.77 30.56
C GLN A 561 25.63 -5.29 30.33
N THR A 562 24.49 -5.94 30.56
CA THR A 562 24.33 -7.38 30.33
C THR A 562 24.48 -7.73 28.85
N ILE A 563 23.93 -6.91 27.96
CA ILE A 563 24.06 -7.08 26.50
C ILE A 563 25.54 -6.93 26.08
N GLU A 564 26.24 -5.91 26.55
CA GLU A 564 27.67 -5.72 26.24
C GLU A 564 28.54 -6.89 26.72
N GLU A 565 28.22 -7.48 27.88
CA GLU A 565 28.93 -8.63 28.41
C GLU A 565 28.67 -9.90 27.56
N LEU A 566 27.42 -10.13 27.17
CA LEU A 566 27.05 -11.24 26.26
C LEU A 566 27.67 -11.07 24.87
N GLU A 567 27.77 -9.86 24.34
CA GLU A 567 28.43 -9.58 23.07
C GLU A 567 29.93 -9.89 23.12
N ARG A 568 30.60 -9.55 24.22
CA ARG A 568 32.01 -9.93 24.44
C ARG A 568 32.18 -11.44 24.52
N GLU A 569 31.31 -12.14 25.24
CA GLU A 569 31.37 -13.60 25.37
C GLU A 569 31.10 -14.31 24.03
N LEU A 570 30.19 -13.77 23.22
CA LEU A 570 29.92 -14.24 21.86
C LEU A 570 31.16 -14.07 20.95
N ASP A 571 31.83 -12.92 21.01
CA ASP A 571 33.02 -12.67 20.20
C ASP A 571 34.19 -13.59 20.58
N ASP A 572 34.41 -13.80 21.88
CA ASP A 572 35.40 -14.75 22.38
C ASP A 572 35.10 -16.19 21.95
N THR A 573 33.82 -16.58 21.98
CA THR A 573 33.39 -17.90 21.50
C THR A 573 33.62 -18.05 19.99
N ARG A 574 33.32 -17.01 19.20
CA ARG A 574 33.59 -17.00 17.75
C ARG A 574 35.08 -17.14 17.45
N LYS A 575 35.95 -16.43 18.18
CA LYS A 575 37.42 -16.56 18.04
C LYS A 575 37.89 -17.99 18.35
N LYS A 576 37.39 -18.59 19.43
CA LYS A 576 37.72 -19.99 19.78
C LYS A 576 37.24 -20.98 18.70
N CYS A 577 36.03 -20.79 18.18
CA CYS A 577 35.50 -21.62 17.09
C CYS A 577 36.31 -21.49 15.78
N ALA A 578 36.80 -20.29 15.47
CA ALA A 578 37.65 -20.04 14.31
C ALA A 578 39.02 -20.73 14.46
N ASP A 579 39.64 -20.65 15.65
CA ASP A 579 40.92 -21.33 15.93
C ASP A 579 40.77 -22.86 15.85
N ILE A 580 39.71 -23.42 16.43
CA ILE A 580 39.43 -24.87 16.34
C ILE A 580 39.23 -25.30 14.89
N SER A 581 38.47 -24.53 14.09
CA SER A 581 38.26 -24.82 12.68
C SER A 581 39.57 -24.83 11.89
N SER A 582 40.43 -23.83 12.11
CA SER A 582 41.76 -23.73 11.48
C SER A 582 42.65 -24.93 11.83
N ARG A 583 42.68 -25.34 13.10
CA ARG A 583 43.47 -26.51 13.54
C ARG A 583 42.95 -27.82 12.95
N LEU A 584 41.63 -27.96 12.81
CA LEU A 584 41.00 -29.11 12.15
C LEU A 584 41.36 -29.19 10.66
N GLU A 585 41.41 -28.04 9.98
CA GLU A 585 41.78 -27.94 8.58
C GLU A 585 43.27 -28.26 8.36
N MET A 586 44.16 -27.75 9.21
CA MET A 586 45.58 -28.14 9.20
C MET A 586 45.77 -29.64 9.43
N GLN A 587 45.02 -30.27 10.35
CA GLN A 587 45.08 -31.72 10.57
C GLN A 587 44.58 -32.53 9.37
N LYS A 588 43.52 -32.09 8.70
CA LYS A 588 43.03 -32.73 7.47
C LYS A 588 44.09 -32.66 6.36
N ASN A 589 44.72 -31.50 6.19
CA ASN A 589 45.77 -31.30 5.18
C ASN A 589 47.03 -32.14 5.48
N LEU A 590 47.44 -32.24 6.74
CA LEU A 590 48.56 -33.11 7.16
C LEU A 590 48.26 -34.60 6.92
N LYS A 591 47.03 -35.06 7.22
CA LYS A 591 46.62 -36.44 6.92
C LYS A 591 46.59 -36.73 5.42
N ALA A 592 46.09 -35.80 4.60
CA ALA A 592 46.09 -35.94 3.15
C ALA A 592 47.51 -36.04 2.57
N MET A 593 48.46 -35.24 3.07
CA MET A 593 49.87 -35.32 2.65
C MET A 593 50.57 -36.61 3.09
N SER A 594 50.22 -37.16 4.26
CA SER A 594 50.77 -38.44 4.73
C SER A 594 50.25 -39.65 3.93
N GLY A 595 49.01 -39.58 3.42
CA GLY A 595 48.42 -40.60 2.55
C GLY A 595 49.02 -40.65 1.14
N MET A 596 49.51 -39.52 0.62
CA MET A 596 50.16 -39.45 -0.70
C MET A 596 51.62 -39.93 -0.72
N ARG A 597 52.26 -40.15 0.43
CA ARG A 597 53.65 -40.67 0.51
C ARG A 597 53.75 -42.20 0.60
N ASN A 598 52.62 -42.90 0.69
CA ASN A 598 52.54 -44.37 0.79
C ASN A 598 51.88 -45.04 -0.43
N VAL A 599 51.97 -44.42 -1.61
CA VAL A 599 51.59 -45.02 -2.89
C VAL A 599 52.81 -45.14 -3.79
#